data_AF-A0A7S3RHZ2-F1
#
_entry.id   AF-A0A7S3RHZ2-F1
#
_cell.length_a   1.000
_cell.length_b   1.000
_cell.length_c   1.000
_cell.angle_alpha   90.00
_cell.angle_beta   90.00
_cell.angle_gamma   90.00
#
_symmetry.space_group_name_H-M   'P 1'
#
loop_
_entity.id
_entity.type
_entity.pdbx_description
1 polymer ?
#
loop_
_entity_poly.entity_id
_entity_poly.type
_entity_poly.pdbx_seq_one_letter_code
_entity_poly.pdbx_strand_id
1 'polypeptide(L)'
;MADSAHVAEIRLLEDGLEATWSDASEVAMAKPRRWRAPAAALLGVSLAAVAVVSLRARQVLSDAGAATSLAEVSCSAPGQNCLPSQCCMDGGDKGFQCFTKNENWGECMAPGSCTPGVHKGETHGYYNASGAFVLDQWSCKKVGNTSKPACSSYKEDKCPSDRCTWADDKCRVLCSVLPAGEACWKQDHCMVDGDQCKAACWLADDEDKCGALDRCMYQNSTCKQACHIHTTADSCPGNDQCMWQVNKCMKDPCSAPWEDCTKTQCCSGARGGLGMTCFKKNENYATCLNLVEKDGAQKGWDGAKLGNRTRFDAGCTWAGDECSKTGLCCNEGYNCAKKDDTFSGCQQALAVSTFFKKPVALPAGWDGTVLGGWRSEYQVAPAPEGKVSGMTFYCIMAVLPNSTETELEQAARDNNASVFGCDAHSIFNSWQTSAAGWDTGETTLINTAVFLKVFQWVKEAGLYLKYDWTIKVDADCVFLPERLRSHMWALKPPADTAIYLKNNGVEGLGNSGFLGAIEVFSRRAMQIYLDNSEGCAKFLGTNSGEDGFFKGCMDALGVGFMWDKNIFKPNYDPSICTNGMYAAYHPMKYASHWRRCYDIASGKMCQGVSYDCGGPLNPPITAGGIR
;
A
#
# COMPACT_ATOMS: atom_id res chain seq x y z
N MET A 1 11.40 -47.45 0.56
CA MET A 1 12.74 -47.18 -0.01
C MET A 1 12.81 -45.68 -0.26
N ALA A 2 13.94 -45.08 0.10
CA ALA A 2 14.13 -43.66 0.40
C ALA A 2 13.63 -42.67 -0.66
N ASP A 3 13.15 -41.51 -0.19
CA ASP A 3 13.03 -40.31 -1.02
C ASP A 3 13.80 -39.17 -0.35
N SER A 4 14.70 -38.57 -1.12
CA SER A 4 15.81 -37.73 -0.65
C SER A 4 15.40 -36.27 -0.47
N ALA A 5 15.56 -35.74 0.74
CA ALA A 5 15.58 -34.30 0.98
C ALA A 5 16.86 -33.69 0.37
N HIS A 6 16.71 -32.76 -0.57
CA HIS A 6 17.82 -31.99 -1.13
C HIS A 6 18.29 -30.92 -0.13
N VAL A 7 19.50 -31.11 0.40
CA VAL A 7 20.26 -30.10 1.15
C VAL A 7 21.13 -29.35 0.14
N ALA A 8 20.93 -28.04 0.01
CA ALA A 8 21.83 -27.17 -0.74
C ALA A 8 22.93 -26.64 0.21
N GLU A 9 24.08 -27.29 0.24
CA GLU A 9 25.30 -26.70 0.83
C GLU A 9 25.93 -25.73 -0.20
N ILE A 10 25.90 -24.43 0.10
CA ILE A 10 26.64 -23.43 -0.66
C ILE A 10 28.00 -23.24 0.03
N ARG A 11 29.07 -23.83 -0.53
CA ARG A 11 30.46 -23.47 -0.23
C ARG A 11 30.87 -22.31 -1.14
N LEU A 12 31.15 -21.15 -0.57
CA LEU A 12 31.81 -20.05 -1.29
C LEU A 12 33.33 -20.14 -1.09
N LEU A 13 34.03 -20.06 -2.22
CA LEU A 13 35.48 -20.01 -2.34
C LEU A 13 35.98 -18.63 -1.86
N GLU A 14 37.05 -18.65 -1.07
CA GLU A 14 37.79 -17.48 -0.61
C GLU A 14 38.54 -16.85 -1.79
N ASP A 15 38.29 -15.56 -2.07
CA ASP A 15 39.25 -14.70 -2.74
C ASP A 15 39.19 -13.30 -2.10
N GLY A 16 40.33 -12.88 -1.56
CA GLY A 16 40.50 -11.68 -0.78
C GLY A 16 40.56 -10.41 -1.61
N LEU A 17 40.02 -9.33 -1.04
CA LEU A 17 40.32 -7.96 -1.43
C LEU A 17 40.46 -7.12 -0.16
N GLU A 18 41.71 -6.79 0.17
CA GLU A 18 42.08 -5.78 1.14
C GLU A 18 41.68 -4.40 0.60
N ALA A 19 40.90 -3.64 1.40
CA ALA A 19 40.66 -2.23 1.19
C ALA A 19 41.36 -1.45 2.31
N THR A 20 42.48 -0.82 1.97
CA THR A 20 43.23 0.10 2.83
C THR A 20 42.44 1.41 3.01
N TRP A 21 42.15 1.76 4.26
CA TRP A 21 41.60 3.06 4.64
C TRP A 21 42.76 4.06 4.85
N SER A 22 42.74 5.18 4.13
CA SER A 22 43.65 6.31 4.36
C SER A 22 42.97 7.42 5.14
N ASP A 23 43.61 7.84 6.22
CA ASP A 23 43.29 9.00 7.05
C ASP A 23 43.16 10.30 6.25
N ALA A 24 42.24 11.17 6.67
CA ALA A 24 42.25 12.58 6.32
C ALA A 24 41.93 13.43 7.56
N SER A 25 42.99 14.06 8.09
CA SER A 25 42.97 15.06 9.14
C SER A 25 42.71 16.47 8.59
N GLU A 26 42.06 17.27 9.45
CA GLU A 26 42.12 18.73 9.64
C GLU A 26 42.52 19.66 8.48
N VAL A 27 41.62 20.60 8.11
CA VAL A 27 42.02 21.93 7.64
C VAL A 27 41.15 23.03 8.27
N ALA A 28 41.83 24.01 8.83
CA ALA A 28 41.36 25.13 9.64
C ALA A 28 40.55 26.19 8.86
N MET A 29 39.66 26.88 9.59
CA MET A 29 38.86 28.01 9.13
C MET A 29 39.69 29.29 8.92
N ALA A 30 39.48 29.96 7.78
CA ALA A 30 39.92 31.33 7.52
C ALA A 30 38.71 32.28 7.35
N LYS A 31 38.76 33.42 8.06
CA LYS A 31 37.73 34.49 8.13
C LYS A 31 37.50 35.21 6.78
N PRO A 32 36.28 35.72 6.48
CA PRO A 32 36.09 36.68 5.39
C PRO A 32 36.16 38.14 5.85
N ARG A 33 36.78 38.95 4.98
CA ARG A 33 36.99 40.40 5.03
C ARG A 33 35.69 41.17 4.80
N ARG A 34 35.58 42.30 5.52
CA ARG A 34 34.63 43.40 5.28
C ARG A 34 34.89 44.08 3.93
N TRP A 35 33.83 44.37 3.20
CA TRP A 35 33.78 45.46 2.21
C TRP A 35 32.52 46.30 2.44
N ARG A 36 32.73 47.61 2.53
CA ARG A 36 31.71 48.66 2.63
C ARG A 36 31.42 49.19 1.22
N ALA A 37 30.16 49.54 0.94
CA ALA A 37 29.80 50.60 -0.01
C ALA A 37 28.45 51.24 0.38
N PRO A 38 28.20 52.52 0.03
CA PRO A 38 27.37 53.43 0.81
C PRO A 38 26.00 53.75 0.20
N ALA A 39 25.23 54.48 1.01
CA ALA A 39 23.88 54.97 0.80
C ALA A 39 23.71 55.97 -0.35
N ALA A 40 22.50 56.00 -0.92
CA ALA A 40 21.90 57.16 -1.57
C ALA A 40 20.47 57.34 -1.05
N ALA A 41 20.21 58.51 -0.48
CA ALA A 41 18.89 58.98 -0.07
C ALA A 41 18.15 59.58 -1.27
N LEU A 42 16.82 59.58 -1.25
CA LEU A 42 15.99 60.71 -1.69
C LEU A 42 14.60 60.61 -1.06
N LEU A 43 14.17 61.74 -0.50
CA LEU A 43 12.93 62.01 0.24
C LEU A 43 11.73 62.22 -0.70
N GLY A 44 10.51 62.05 -0.17
CA GLY A 44 9.42 62.96 -0.55
C GLY A 44 7.98 62.43 -0.54
N VAL A 45 7.27 62.77 0.55
CA VAL A 45 5.83 63.14 0.62
C VAL A 45 4.78 62.02 0.62
N SER A 46 4.19 61.77 1.79
CA SER A 46 2.78 61.38 1.98
C SER A 46 2.41 61.55 3.45
N LEU A 47 1.38 62.36 3.77
CA LEU A 47 0.55 62.21 4.97
C LEU A 47 -0.61 63.23 5.01
N ALA A 48 -1.83 62.72 4.83
CA ALA A 48 -3.09 63.12 5.49
C ALA A 48 -4.18 62.15 4.99
N ALA A 49 -5.08 61.55 5.77
CA ALA A 49 -5.30 61.51 7.20
C ALA A 49 -6.25 60.32 7.52
N VAL A 50 -5.95 59.65 8.63
CA VAL A 50 -6.79 59.07 9.69
C VAL A 50 -8.20 58.51 9.37
N ALA A 51 -8.36 57.25 9.77
CA ALA A 51 -9.57 56.45 9.89
C ALA A 51 -10.54 56.87 11.01
N VAL A 52 -11.83 56.59 10.83
CA VAL A 52 -12.76 56.30 11.94
C VAL A 52 -13.67 55.15 11.54
N VAL A 53 -13.65 54.08 12.35
CA VAL A 53 -14.56 52.94 12.35
C VAL A 53 -15.70 53.22 13.33
N SER A 54 -16.98 52.97 12.95
CA SER A 54 -17.96 52.23 13.77
C SER A 54 -19.39 52.20 13.17
N LEU A 55 -19.79 50.99 12.76
CA LEU A 55 -21.08 50.31 12.96
C LEU A 55 -22.39 51.12 13.11
N ARG A 56 -23.34 50.91 12.17
CA ARG A 56 -24.66 50.30 12.45
C ARG A 56 -25.44 49.99 11.17
N ALA A 57 -26.13 48.85 11.21
CA ALA A 57 -26.94 48.25 10.17
C ALA A 57 -28.19 49.05 9.77
N ARG A 58 -28.50 49.02 8.46
CA ARG A 58 -29.82 48.97 7.79
C ARG A 58 -29.78 49.81 6.51
N GLN A 59 -29.51 49.18 5.38
CA GLN A 59 -30.43 49.22 4.24
C GLN A 59 -30.06 48.13 3.25
N VAL A 60 -31.08 47.36 2.97
CA VAL A 60 -31.16 46.19 2.13
C VAL A 60 -31.76 46.67 0.80
N LEU A 61 -31.17 46.20 -0.30
CA LEU A 61 -31.73 46.02 -1.65
C LEU A 61 -32.07 47.25 -2.51
N SER A 62 -31.25 47.43 -3.55
CA SER A 62 -31.52 47.91 -4.93
C SER A 62 -30.17 48.36 -5.50
N ASP A 63 -29.58 47.87 -6.60
CA ASP A 63 -30.01 46.99 -7.66
C ASP A 63 -28.80 46.12 -8.08
N ALA A 64 -28.93 44.81 -7.96
CA ALA A 64 -28.16 43.88 -8.76
C ALA A 64 -29.04 43.51 -9.97
N GLY A 65 -29.01 44.35 -11.00
CA GLY A 65 -29.39 43.94 -12.35
C GLY A 65 -28.36 42.95 -12.85
N ALA A 66 -28.48 41.70 -12.39
CA ALA A 66 -27.70 40.58 -12.88
C ALA A 66 -27.92 40.47 -14.39
N ALA A 67 -26.85 40.67 -15.14
CA ALA A 67 -26.72 40.20 -16.50
C ALA A 67 -26.78 38.67 -16.47
N THR A 68 -27.99 38.11 -16.49
CA THR A 68 -28.21 36.73 -16.91
C THR A 68 -27.79 36.63 -18.36
N SER A 69 -26.69 35.93 -18.61
CA SER A 69 -26.46 35.34 -19.93
C SER A 69 -27.70 34.51 -20.26
N LEU A 70 -28.36 34.84 -21.36
CA LEU A 70 -29.33 33.95 -21.98
C LEU A 70 -28.59 32.64 -22.28
N ALA A 71 -28.81 31.62 -21.45
CA ALA A 71 -28.57 30.26 -21.87
C ALA A 71 -29.48 30.03 -23.08
N GLU A 72 -28.90 29.69 -24.24
CA GLU A 72 -29.68 29.15 -25.34
C GLU A 72 -30.47 27.96 -24.81
N VAL A 73 -31.80 28.05 -24.84
CA VAL A 73 -32.65 26.96 -24.34
C VAL A 73 -32.54 25.82 -25.35
N SER A 74 -31.69 24.84 -25.05
CA SER A 74 -31.57 23.60 -25.82
C SER A 74 -32.92 22.89 -25.89
N CYS A 75 -33.21 22.25 -27.03
CA CYS A 75 -34.43 21.48 -27.20
C CYS A 75 -34.52 20.32 -26.19
N SER A 76 -35.74 19.99 -25.77
CA SER A 76 -35.99 18.97 -24.75
C SER A 76 -35.84 17.56 -25.33
N ALA A 77 -35.22 16.66 -24.55
CA ALA A 77 -35.15 15.24 -24.87
C ALA A 77 -36.50 14.53 -24.59
N PRO A 78 -36.76 13.32 -25.15
CA PRO A 78 -37.89 12.49 -24.75
C PRO A 78 -37.93 12.28 -23.22
N GLY A 79 -39.11 12.38 -22.60
CA GLY A 79 -39.29 12.32 -21.15
C GLY A 79 -39.06 13.64 -20.38
N GLN A 80 -38.56 14.69 -21.03
CA GLN A 80 -38.44 16.02 -20.42
C GLN A 80 -39.62 16.92 -20.80
N ASN A 81 -39.89 17.92 -19.96
CA ASN A 81 -40.89 18.94 -20.27
C ASN A 81 -40.43 19.79 -21.47
N CYS A 82 -41.16 19.73 -22.58
CA CYS A 82 -40.85 20.48 -23.80
C CYS A 82 -41.60 21.81 -23.93
N LEU A 83 -42.45 22.16 -22.96
CA LEU A 83 -43.13 23.46 -22.97
C LEU A 83 -42.19 24.67 -22.82
N PRO A 84 -41.15 24.64 -21.95
CA PRO A 84 -40.24 25.78 -21.83
C PRO A 84 -39.36 25.99 -23.07
N SER A 85 -38.90 24.90 -23.69
CA SER A 85 -38.03 24.95 -24.88
C SER A 85 -38.81 25.11 -26.18
N GLN A 86 -40.08 24.70 -26.21
CA GLN A 86 -40.94 24.67 -27.39
C GLN A 86 -40.33 23.91 -28.58
N CYS A 87 -39.36 23.03 -28.33
CA CYS A 87 -38.75 22.20 -29.36
C CYS A 87 -38.26 20.88 -28.77
N CYS A 88 -38.17 19.87 -29.63
CA CYS A 88 -37.69 18.53 -29.28
C CYS A 88 -36.33 18.28 -29.91
N MET A 89 -35.48 17.48 -29.25
CA MET A 89 -34.28 16.96 -29.88
C MET A 89 -34.63 16.11 -31.12
N ASP A 90 -33.72 16.09 -32.10
CA ASP A 90 -33.85 15.23 -33.28
C ASP A 90 -33.90 13.76 -32.85
N GLY A 91 -34.79 12.97 -33.46
CA GLY A 91 -34.98 11.59 -33.04
C GLY A 91 -36.10 10.86 -33.76
N GLY A 92 -36.18 9.53 -33.59
CA GLY A 92 -37.15 8.66 -34.25
C GLY A 92 -37.06 8.65 -35.79
N ASP A 93 -37.93 7.86 -36.43
CA ASP A 93 -37.95 7.71 -37.89
C ASP A 93 -38.43 8.97 -38.62
N LYS A 94 -39.23 9.80 -37.95
CA LYS A 94 -39.90 10.97 -38.53
C LYS A 94 -39.71 12.26 -37.73
N GLY A 95 -38.79 12.28 -36.76
CA GLY A 95 -38.68 13.36 -35.79
C GLY A 95 -39.53 13.13 -34.55
N PHE A 96 -39.46 14.07 -33.61
CA PHE A 96 -40.33 14.17 -32.45
C PHE A 96 -41.13 15.47 -32.47
N GLN A 97 -42.35 15.43 -31.96
CA GLN A 97 -43.24 16.57 -31.80
C GLN A 97 -43.55 16.75 -30.31
N CYS A 98 -43.41 17.97 -29.81
CA CYS A 98 -43.84 18.30 -28.46
C CYS A 98 -45.38 18.34 -28.43
N PHE A 99 -45.96 17.53 -27.56
CA PHE A 99 -47.40 17.48 -27.33
C PHE A 99 -47.71 17.85 -25.88
N THR A 100 -48.67 18.73 -25.68
CA THR A 100 -49.09 19.12 -24.34
C THR A 100 -49.90 18.00 -23.68
N LYS A 101 -49.53 17.69 -22.44
CA LYS A 101 -50.41 16.96 -21.54
C LYS A 101 -51.44 17.94 -21.00
N ASN A 102 -50.97 18.91 -20.21
CA ASN A 102 -51.73 20.02 -19.64
C ASN A 102 -50.98 21.35 -19.84
N GLU A 103 -51.40 22.41 -19.14
CA GLU A 103 -50.79 23.75 -19.24
C GLU A 103 -49.34 23.80 -18.73
N ASN A 104 -48.94 22.86 -17.87
CA ASN A 104 -47.64 22.88 -17.19
C ASN A 104 -46.67 21.80 -17.68
N TRP A 105 -47.15 20.81 -18.43
CA TRP A 105 -46.31 19.71 -18.94
C TRP A 105 -46.62 19.39 -20.40
N GLY A 106 -45.56 19.27 -21.19
CA GLY A 106 -45.61 18.71 -22.53
C GLY A 106 -44.44 17.77 -22.74
N GLU A 107 -44.59 16.79 -23.61
CA GLU A 107 -43.57 15.77 -23.86
C GLU A 107 -43.31 15.56 -25.35
N CYS A 108 -42.05 15.28 -25.68
CA CYS A 108 -41.61 14.96 -27.03
C CYS A 108 -41.96 13.52 -27.41
N MET A 109 -42.87 13.34 -28.37
CA MET A 109 -43.32 12.03 -28.83
C MET A 109 -43.30 11.92 -30.35
N ALA A 110 -43.40 10.71 -30.89
CA ALA A 110 -43.43 10.50 -32.33
C ALA A 110 -44.64 11.22 -32.98
N PRO A 111 -44.48 11.85 -34.16
CA PRO A 111 -45.59 12.50 -34.84
C PRO A 111 -46.75 11.54 -35.05
N GLY A 112 -47.93 11.94 -34.53
CA GLY A 112 -49.15 11.15 -34.63
C GLY A 112 -49.33 10.07 -33.55
N SER A 113 -48.44 9.97 -32.55
CA SER A 113 -48.58 9.00 -31.47
C SER A 113 -49.42 9.48 -30.28
N CYS A 114 -49.71 10.78 -30.17
CA CYS A 114 -50.49 11.33 -29.05
C CYS A 114 -51.99 11.28 -29.33
N THR A 115 -52.75 10.61 -28.47
CA THR A 115 -54.22 10.58 -28.49
C THR A 115 -54.79 11.39 -27.32
N PRO A 116 -55.74 12.32 -27.53
CA PRO A 116 -56.33 13.06 -26.41
C PRO A 116 -57.00 12.17 -25.36
N GLY A 117 -56.88 12.52 -24.08
CA GLY A 117 -57.47 11.80 -22.96
C GLY A 117 -56.46 11.20 -21.99
N VAL A 118 -56.91 10.31 -21.09
CA VAL A 118 -56.05 9.63 -20.12
C VAL A 118 -55.31 8.48 -20.80
N HIS A 119 -53.98 8.53 -20.82
CA HIS A 119 -53.16 7.46 -21.39
C HIS A 119 -53.05 6.27 -20.44
N LYS A 120 -52.83 5.08 -20.99
CA LYS A 120 -52.68 3.85 -20.20
C LYS A 120 -51.41 3.92 -19.35
N GLY A 121 -51.56 3.84 -18.03
CA GLY A 121 -50.45 3.95 -17.08
C GLY A 121 -50.21 5.36 -16.55
N GLU A 122 -51.13 6.31 -16.80
CA GLU A 122 -51.05 7.65 -16.22
C GLU A 122 -51.19 7.60 -14.69
N THR A 123 -50.23 8.21 -14.00
CA THR A 123 -50.16 8.28 -12.53
C THR A 123 -50.23 9.70 -11.99
N HIS A 124 -50.12 10.71 -12.85
CA HIS A 124 -50.19 12.12 -12.45
C HIS A 124 -51.63 12.65 -12.59
N GLY A 125 -52.00 13.56 -11.70
CA GLY A 125 -53.36 14.10 -11.61
C GLY A 125 -53.49 15.11 -10.47
N TYR A 126 -54.69 15.60 -10.23
CA TYR A 126 -54.99 16.56 -9.17
C TYR A 126 -56.25 16.17 -8.40
N TYR A 127 -56.37 16.65 -7.16
CA TYR A 127 -57.59 16.50 -6.38
C TYR A 127 -58.56 17.63 -6.73
N ASN A 128 -59.77 17.28 -7.12
CA ASN A 128 -60.81 18.27 -7.38
C ASN A 128 -61.44 18.80 -6.08
N ALA A 129 -62.33 19.78 -6.19
CA ALA A 129 -63.01 20.39 -5.04
C ALA A 129 -63.86 19.41 -4.21
N SER A 130 -64.18 18.22 -4.74
CA SER A 130 -64.87 17.13 -4.03
C SER A 130 -63.91 16.11 -3.39
N GLY A 131 -62.60 16.32 -3.44
CA GLY A 131 -61.59 15.41 -2.88
C GLY A 131 -61.35 14.14 -3.70
N ALA A 132 -61.88 14.05 -4.92
CA ALA A 132 -61.62 12.95 -5.83
C ALA A 132 -60.35 13.21 -6.65
N PHE A 133 -59.46 12.22 -6.72
CA PHE A 133 -58.25 12.28 -7.54
C PHE A 133 -58.62 12.07 -9.01
N VAL A 134 -58.35 13.07 -9.84
CA VAL A 134 -58.62 13.06 -11.28
C VAL A 134 -57.28 12.96 -12.00
N LEU A 135 -57.10 11.93 -12.81
CA LEU A 135 -55.90 11.75 -13.63
C LEU A 135 -55.80 12.85 -14.69
N ASP A 136 -54.57 13.29 -14.94
CA ASP A 136 -54.27 14.26 -15.98
C ASP A 136 -54.69 13.73 -17.35
N GLN A 137 -55.30 14.60 -18.14
CA GLN A 137 -55.73 14.28 -19.50
C GLN A 137 -54.80 14.95 -20.49
N TRP A 138 -54.32 14.18 -21.46
CA TRP A 138 -53.52 14.73 -22.54
C TRP A 138 -54.41 15.54 -23.48
N SER A 139 -54.07 16.81 -23.66
CA SER A 139 -54.68 17.66 -24.70
C SER A 139 -54.10 17.38 -26.09
N CYS A 140 -52.88 16.84 -26.16
CA CYS A 140 -52.16 16.54 -27.40
C CYS A 140 -52.07 17.74 -28.36
N LYS A 141 -52.09 18.97 -27.84
CA LYS A 141 -51.86 20.16 -28.66
C LYS A 141 -50.37 20.18 -29.03
N LYS A 142 -50.09 20.37 -30.32
CA LYS A 142 -48.73 20.50 -30.82
C LYS A 142 -48.14 21.83 -30.39
N VAL A 143 -46.92 21.81 -29.89
CA VAL A 143 -46.13 23.00 -29.54
C VAL A 143 -44.82 22.95 -30.33
N GLY A 144 -44.49 24.05 -31.01
CA GLY A 144 -43.32 24.12 -31.86
C GLY A 144 -43.35 23.20 -33.08
N ASN A 145 -42.25 23.22 -33.83
CA ASN A 145 -42.07 22.39 -35.03
C ASN A 145 -41.67 20.95 -34.65
N THR A 146 -42.03 20.00 -35.51
CA THR A 146 -41.50 18.64 -35.42
C THR A 146 -39.98 18.67 -35.69
N SER A 147 -39.21 17.99 -34.84
CA SER A 147 -37.75 17.87 -35.00
C SER A 147 -37.36 17.03 -36.22
N LYS A 148 -36.08 17.00 -36.60
CA LYS A 148 -35.62 16.17 -37.72
C LYS A 148 -35.56 14.69 -37.28
N PRO A 149 -35.70 13.73 -38.22
CA PRO A 149 -35.45 12.32 -37.94
C PRO A 149 -34.06 12.06 -37.36
N ALA A 150 -33.93 10.99 -36.57
CA ALA A 150 -32.63 10.51 -36.08
C ALA A 150 -31.68 10.21 -37.26
N CYS A 151 -30.37 10.38 -37.05
CA CYS A 151 -29.37 10.02 -38.07
C CYS A 151 -29.51 8.55 -38.49
N SER A 152 -29.80 7.65 -37.55
CA SER A 152 -29.99 6.21 -37.79
C SER A 152 -31.10 5.87 -38.80
N SER A 153 -32.00 6.82 -39.10
CA SER A 153 -33.12 6.64 -40.02
C SER A 153 -32.74 6.86 -41.49
N TYR A 154 -31.54 7.37 -41.77
CA TYR A 154 -31.06 7.68 -43.12
C TYR A 154 -30.13 6.60 -43.68
N LYS A 155 -30.21 6.36 -44.99
CA LYS A 155 -29.25 5.57 -45.77
C LYS A 155 -28.09 6.44 -46.24
N GLU A 156 -27.03 5.82 -46.74
CA GLU A 156 -25.77 6.47 -47.14
C GLU A 156 -25.98 7.73 -47.99
N ASP A 157 -26.77 7.61 -49.05
CA ASP A 157 -27.04 8.67 -50.02
C ASP A 157 -27.89 9.83 -49.47
N LYS A 158 -28.48 9.66 -48.29
CA LYS A 158 -29.34 10.63 -47.62
C LYS A 158 -28.85 11.02 -46.22
N CYS A 159 -27.67 10.58 -45.80
CA CYS A 159 -27.13 10.91 -44.49
C CYS A 159 -26.79 12.41 -44.42
N PRO A 160 -27.49 13.21 -43.61
CA PRO A 160 -27.39 14.66 -43.69
C PRO A 160 -26.14 15.17 -42.96
N SER A 161 -25.19 15.73 -43.73
CA SER A 161 -23.85 16.10 -43.24
C SER A 161 -23.81 17.31 -42.30
N ASP A 162 -24.92 18.04 -42.13
CA ASP A 162 -25.02 19.17 -41.20
C ASP A 162 -25.01 18.73 -39.73
N ARG A 163 -25.38 17.47 -39.46
CA ARG A 163 -25.56 16.95 -38.10
C ARG A 163 -25.29 15.44 -37.94
N CYS A 164 -25.08 14.73 -39.05
CA CYS A 164 -24.80 13.30 -39.09
C CYS A 164 -23.53 13.01 -39.89
N THR A 165 -22.97 11.83 -39.70
CA THR A 165 -21.83 11.29 -40.45
C THR A 165 -22.09 9.84 -40.82
N TRP A 166 -21.56 9.38 -41.96
CA TRP A 166 -21.64 7.98 -42.37
C TRP A 166 -20.40 7.22 -41.89
N ALA A 167 -20.58 6.22 -41.03
CA ALA A 167 -19.50 5.37 -40.52
C ALA A 167 -20.03 3.99 -40.11
N ASP A 168 -19.27 2.93 -40.42
CA ASP A 168 -19.64 1.51 -40.22
C ASP A 168 -21.00 1.13 -40.83
N ASP A 169 -21.24 1.53 -42.09
CA ASP A 169 -22.48 1.28 -42.83
C ASP A 169 -23.75 1.82 -42.14
N LYS A 170 -23.60 2.84 -41.29
CA LYS A 170 -24.69 3.50 -40.57
C LYS A 170 -24.53 5.01 -40.62
N CYS A 171 -25.67 5.71 -40.73
CA CYS A 171 -25.72 7.15 -40.53
C CYS A 171 -25.81 7.44 -39.02
N ARG A 172 -24.76 8.03 -38.47
CA ARG A 172 -24.57 8.30 -37.04
C ARG A 172 -24.61 9.80 -36.77
N VAL A 173 -24.84 10.21 -35.54
CA VAL A 173 -24.79 11.64 -35.18
C VAL A 173 -23.36 12.16 -35.26
N LEU A 174 -23.18 13.40 -35.68
CA LEU A 174 -21.86 14.01 -35.70
C LEU A 174 -21.46 14.39 -34.26
N CYS A 175 -20.38 13.84 -33.72
CA CYS A 175 -20.00 14.10 -32.33
C CYS A 175 -19.86 15.60 -32.02
N SER A 176 -19.38 16.40 -32.96
CA SER A 176 -19.19 17.85 -32.78
C SER A 176 -20.49 18.65 -32.60
N VAL A 177 -21.68 18.08 -32.89
CA VAL A 177 -22.97 18.74 -32.62
C VAL A 177 -23.54 18.39 -31.24
N LEU A 178 -22.89 17.48 -30.51
CA LEU A 178 -23.31 17.10 -29.17
C LEU A 178 -22.56 17.94 -28.12
N PRO A 179 -23.24 18.34 -27.03
CA PRO A 179 -22.55 18.94 -25.90
C PRO A 179 -21.62 17.90 -25.23
N ALA A 180 -20.50 18.38 -24.67
CA ALA A 180 -19.71 17.56 -23.78
C ALA A 180 -20.54 17.10 -22.57
N GLY A 181 -20.34 15.85 -22.15
CA GLY A 181 -21.07 15.22 -21.05
C GLY A 181 -21.87 14.00 -21.48
N GLU A 182 -22.99 13.75 -20.80
CA GLU A 182 -23.74 12.50 -20.91
C GLU A 182 -24.29 12.24 -22.33
N ALA A 183 -24.71 13.29 -23.04
CA ALA A 183 -25.21 13.16 -24.42
C ALA A 183 -24.14 12.61 -25.38
N CYS A 184 -22.87 12.98 -25.16
CA CYS A 184 -21.73 12.47 -25.91
C CYS A 184 -21.48 10.99 -25.61
N TRP A 185 -21.41 10.62 -24.32
CA TRP A 185 -21.16 9.24 -23.89
C TRP A 185 -22.29 8.26 -24.22
N LYS A 186 -23.52 8.75 -24.43
CA LYS A 186 -24.64 7.94 -24.90
C LYS A 186 -24.46 7.45 -26.34
N GLN A 187 -23.57 8.06 -27.11
CA GLN A 187 -23.22 7.58 -28.44
C GLN A 187 -22.08 6.58 -28.38
N ASP A 188 -22.25 5.43 -29.02
CA ASP A 188 -21.25 4.35 -29.10
C ASP A 188 -19.96 4.71 -29.87
N HIS A 189 -19.96 5.84 -30.57
CA HIS A 189 -18.89 6.30 -31.46
C HIS A 189 -18.36 7.69 -31.07
N CYS A 190 -18.81 8.26 -29.94
CA CYS A 190 -18.33 9.55 -29.45
C CYS A 190 -17.74 9.44 -28.04
N MET A 191 -16.88 10.40 -27.71
CA MET A 191 -16.32 10.55 -26.38
C MET A 191 -16.08 12.02 -26.05
N VAL A 192 -16.09 12.34 -24.76
CA VAL A 192 -15.77 13.69 -24.28
C VAL A 192 -14.27 13.91 -24.30
N ASP A 193 -13.87 15.11 -24.75
CA ASP A 193 -12.50 15.61 -24.75
C ASP A 193 -12.52 17.07 -24.29
N GLY A 194 -12.22 17.30 -23.00
CA GLY A 194 -12.44 18.59 -22.35
C GLY A 194 -13.91 19.01 -22.44
N ASP A 195 -14.15 20.19 -23.02
CA ASP A 195 -15.50 20.74 -23.22
C ASP A 195 -16.10 20.39 -24.59
N GLN A 196 -15.49 19.46 -25.33
CA GLN A 196 -15.93 19.05 -26.67
C GLN A 196 -16.36 17.57 -26.71
N CYS A 197 -17.28 17.24 -27.62
CA CYS A 197 -17.60 15.87 -27.98
C CYS A 197 -16.93 15.52 -29.32
N LYS A 198 -16.09 14.48 -29.33
CA LYS A 198 -15.29 14.06 -30.50
C LYS A 198 -15.52 12.57 -30.79
N ALA A 199 -15.10 12.11 -31.96
CA ALA A 199 -15.12 10.70 -32.32
C ALA A 199 -14.36 9.85 -31.27
N ALA A 200 -14.84 8.68 -30.92
CA ALA A 200 -14.21 7.88 -29.88
C ALA A 200 -12.83 7.32 -30.29
N CYS A 201 -11.94 7.10 -29.31
CA CYS A 201 -10.61 6.52 -29.59
C CYS A 201 -10.69 5.11 -30.18
N TRP A 202 -11.62 4.28 -29.70
CA TRP A 202 -11.79 2.88 -30.15
C TRP A 202 -12.25 2.73 -31.60
N LEU A 203 -12.49 3.83 -32.32
CA LEU A 203 -12.73 3.82 -33.76
C LEU A 203 -11.43 3.79 -34.58
N ALA A 204 -10.28 4.13 -33.97
CA ALA A 204 -8.98 3.96 -34.62
C ALA A 204 -8.53 2.50 -34.49
N ASP A 205 -8.37 1.86 -35.64
CA ASP A 205 -8.04 0.45 -35.82
C ASP A 205 -6.53 0.18 -35.91
N ASP A 206 -5.71 1.22 -36.03
CA ASP A 206 -4.25 1.12 -36.10
C ASP A 206 -3.53 2.17 -35.22
N GLU A 207 -2.24 1.91 -35.00
CA GLU A 207 -1.38 2.72 -34.14
C GLU A 207 -1.19 4.15 -34.67
N ASP A 208 -1.11 4.33 -36.00
CA ASP A 208 -0.87 5.64 -36.62
C ASP A 208 -2.09 6.54 -36.47
N LYS A 209 -3.30 6.03 -36.77
CA LYS A 209 -4.56 6.76 -36.57
C LYS A 209 -4.81 7.07 -35.11
N CYS A 210 -4.48 6.14 -34.22
CA CYS A 210 -4.60 6.36 -32.79
C CYS A 210 -3.62 7.42 -32.29
N GLY A 211 -2.36 7.34 -32.71
CA GLY A 211 -1.30 8.28 -32.33
C GLY A 211 -1.47 9.69 -32.88
N ALA A 212 -2.25 9.86 -33.96
CA ALA A 212 -2.63 11.17 -34.47
C ALA A 212 -3.63 11.92 -33.55
N LEU A 213 -4.23 11.23 -32.58
CA LEU A 213 -5.20 11.78 -31.63
C LEU A 213 -4.56 11.88 -30.24
N ASP A 214 -4.16 13.08 -29.83
CA ASP A 214 -3.49 13.30 -28.52
C ASP A 214 -4.26 12.72 -27.33
N ARG A 215 -5.59 12.84 -27.33
CA ARG A 215 -6.50 12.26 -26.32
C ARG A 215 -6.59 10.71 -26.34
N CYS A 216 -5.88 10.04 -27.24
CA CYS A 216 -5.90 8.60 -27.41
C CYS A 216 -4.50 8.00 -27.27
N MET A 217 -4.45 6.71 -26.93
CA MET A 217 -3.21 5.95 -26.88
C MET A 217 -3.43 4.54 -27.40
N TYR A 218 -2.46 4.04 -28.17
CA TYR A 218 -2.50 2.68 -28.70
C TYR A 218 -1.84 1.71 -27.71
N GLN A 219 -2.55 0.64 -27.37
CA GLN A 219 -2.06 -0.35 -26.42
C GLN A 219 -2.76 -1.69 -26.61
N ASN A 220 -2.00 -2.79 -26.52
CA ASN A 220 -2.51 -4.16 -26.67
C ASN A 220 -3.36 -4.35 -27.94
N SER A 221 -2.91 -3.74 -29.05
CA SER A 221 -3.61 -3.75 -30.35
C SER A 221 -4.97 -3.06 -30.36
N THR A 222 -5.23 -2.15 -29.40
CA THR A 222 -6.48 -1.40 -29.28
C THR A 222 -6.18 0.08 -29.05
N CYS A 223 -6.96 0.98 -29.65
CA CYS A 223 -6.88 2.41 -29.35
C CYS A 223 -7.81 2.77 -28.17
N LYS A 224 -7.23 3.31 -27.10
CA LYS A 224 -7.91 3.65 -25.86
C LYS A 224 -7.75 5.13 -25.55
N GLN A 225 -8.42 5.59 -24.50
CA GLN A 225 -8.26 6.94 -23.96
C GLN A 225 -6.85 7.13 -23.40
N ALA A 226 -6.21 8.26 -23.70
CA ALA A 226 -4.90 8.56 -23.15
C ALA A 226 -4.99 8.86 -21.66
N CYS A 227 -4.02 8.39 -20.87
CA CYS A 227 -4.06 8.56 -19.40
C CYS A 227 -4.24 10.03 -18.96
N HIS A 228 -3.61 10.99 -19.64
CA HIS A 228 -3.61 12.39 -19.23
C HIS A 228 -4.99 13.09 -19.33
N ILE A 229 -5.98 12.48 -20.01
CA ILE A 229 -7.32 13.04 -20.07
C ILE A 229 -8.09 12.85 -18.75
N HIS A 230 -7.62 11.93 -17.90
CA HIS A 230 -8.20 11.67 -16.59
C HIS A 230 -7.64 12.65 -15.55
N THR A 231 -8.50 13.54 -15.06
CA THR A 231 -8.13 14.65 -14.18
C THR A 231 -8.35 14.37 -12.69
N THR A 232 -8.83 13.17 -12.35
CA THR A 232 -9.05 12.74 -10.97
C THR A 232 -8.47 11.35 -10.73
N ALA A 233 -8.09 11.05 -9.48
CA ALA A 233 -7.58 9.74 -9.11
C ALA A 233 -8.57 8.61 -9.45
N ASP A 234 -9.85 8.83 -9.14
CA ASP A 234 -10.92 7.83 -9.37
C ASP A 234 -11.19 7.56 -10.85
N SER A 235 -10.91 8.53 -11.73
CA SER A 235 -11.10 8.35 -13.17
C SER A 235 -9.90 7.72 -13.86
N CYS A 236 -8.72 7.66 -13.22
CA CYS A 236 -7.48 7.16 -13.83
C CYS A 236 -7.51 5.62 -13.98
N PRO A 237 -7.54 5.07 -15.20
CA PRO A 237 -7.82 3.66 -15.42
C PRO A 237 -6.58 2.79 -15.22
N GLY A 238 -6.41 2.25 -14.00
CA GLY A 238 -5.32 1.34 -13.66
C GLY A 238 -5.20 0.10 -14.55
N ASN A 239 -6.29 -0.39 -15.15
CA ASN A 239 -6.25 -1.56 -16.02
C ASN A 239 -5.67 -1.26 -17.42
N ASP A 240 -5.54 0.02 -17.78
CA ASP A 240 -5.09 0.47 -19.09
C ASP A 240 -3.68 1.06 -19.04
N GLN A 241 -2.78 0.48 -18.22
CA GLN A 241 -1.42 1.03 -18.02
C GLN A 241 -1.40 2.52 -17.63
N CYS A 242 -2.44 3.03 -16.98
CA CYS A 242 -2.41 4.34 -16.37
C CYS A 242 -2.13 4.24 -14.87
N MET A 243 -1.45 5.24 -14.34
CA MET A 243 -1.23 5.39 -12.90
C MET A 243 -1.44 6.84 -12.49
N TRP A 244 -2.01 7.03 -11.30
CA TRP A 244 -2.15 8.35 -10.70
C TRP A 244 -0.87 8.72 -9.96
N GLN A 245 -0.23 9.80 -10.39
CA GLN A 245 1.00 10.29 -9.79
C GLN A 245 0.97 11.82 -9.71
N VAL A 246 1.14 12.36 -8.50
CA VAL A 246 1.24 13.83 -8.26
C VAL A 246 0.08 14.60 -8.93
N ASN A 247 -1.15 14.22 -8.59
CA ASN A 247 -2.38 14.83 -9.11
C ASN A 247 -2.55 14.81 -10.64
N LYS A 248 -1.90 13.86 -11.31
CA LYS A 248 -2.04 13.63 -12.76
C LYS A 248 -2.14 12.15 -13.04
N CYS A 249 -2.98 11.79 -14.00
CA CYS A 249 -2.99 10.44 -14.55
C CYS A 249 -1.99 10.38 -15.71
N MET A 250 -1.07 9.42 -15.67
CA MET A 250 -0.04 9.27 -16.69
C MET A 250 0.16 7.81 -17.03
N LYS A 251 0.78 7.55 -18.19
CA LYS A 251 1.13 6.19 -18.59
C LYS A 251 2.17 5.65 -17.62
N ASP A 252 1.90 4.49 -17.07
CA ASP A 252 2.80 3.77 -16.18
C ASP A 252 4.00 3.27 -16.99
N PRO A 253 5.24 3.65 -16.63
CA PRO A 253 6.43 3.16 -17.32
C PRO A 253 6.71 1.68 -17.00
N CYS A 254 6.04 1.10 -16.02
CA CYS A 254 6.24 -0.26 -15.56
C CYS A 254 5.02 -1.15 -15.81
N SER A 255 5.26 -2.46 -15.89
CA SER A 255 4.22 -3.45 -16.13
C SER A 255 3.58 -3.89 -14.81
N ALA A 256 2.27 -4.08 -14.81
CA ALA A 256 1.57 -4.72 -13.70
C ALA A 256 1.88 -6.23 -13.64
N PRO A 257 1.54 -6.94 -12.55
CA PRO A 257 1.53 -8.40 -12.53
C PRO A 257 0.76 -8.96 -13.73
N TRP A 258 1.28 -10.03 -14.34
CA TRP A 258 0.73 -10.72 -15.52
C TRP A 258 0.87 -9.98 -16.86
N GLU A 259 1.16 -8.69 -16.86
CA GLU A 259 1.55 -7.97 -18.08
C GLU A 259 2.96 -8.40 -18.54
N ASP A 260 3.21 -8.27 -19.84
CA ASP A 260 4.55 -8.47 -20.38
C ASP A 260 5.47 -7.32 -19.94
N CYS A 261 6.55 -7.67 -19.25
CA CYS A 261 7.55 -6.73 -18.77
C CYS A 261 8.88 -6.82 -19.52
N THR A 262 8.94 -7.54 -20.65
CA THR A 262 10.17 -7.68 -21.46
C THR A 262 10.73 -6.32 -21.89
N LYS A 263 9.85 -5.37 -22.21
CA LYS A 263 10.23 -4.00 -22.64
C LYS A 263 10.42 -3.04 -21.46
N THR A 264 9.56 -3.09 -20.45
CA THR A 264 9.59 -2.16 -19.31
C THR A 264 10.68 -2.51 -18.31
N GLN A 265 10.97 -3.80 -18.15
CA GLN A 265 11.96 -4.34 -17.21
C GLN A 265 11.75 -3.87 -15.76
N CYS A 266 10.52 -3.50 -15.41
CA CYS A 266 10.16 -3.06 -14.07
C CYS A 266 8.69 -3.39 -13.77
N CYS A 267 8.38 -3.52 -12.48
CA CYS A 267 7.04 -3.85 -12.00
C CYS A 267 6.37 -2.62 -11.38
N SER A 268 5.13 -2.35 -11.75
CA SER A 268 4.40 -1.17 -11.28
C SER A 268 4.01 -1.33 -9.81
N GLY A 269 4.58 -0.50 -8.93
CA GLY A 269 4.15 -0.46 -7.54
C GLY A 269 2.69 -0.02 -7.38
N ALA A 270 2.26 0.97 -8.15
CA ALA A 270 0.90 1.52 -8.11
C ALA A 270 -0.16 0.51 -8.59
N ARG A 271 0.23 -0.46 -9.43
CA ARG A 271 -0.66 -1.46 -10.03
C ARG A 271 -0.40 -2.87 -9.52
N GLY A 272 0.03 -3.00 -8.26
CA GLY A 272 0.11 -4.29 -7.55
C GLY A 272 1.41 -5.08 -7.72
N GLY A 273 2.41 -4.52 -8.40
CA GLY A 273 3.75 -5.09 -8.55
C GLY A 273 4.71 -4.79 -7.39
N LEU A 274 4.23 -4.23 -6.27
CA LEU A 274 5.06 -4.03 -5.08
C LEU A 274 5.65 -5.36 -4.61
N GLY A 275 6.96 -5.37 -4.40
CA GLY A 275 7.71 -6.52 -3.97
C GLY A 275 8.04 -7.53 -5.07
N MET A 276 7.67 -7.25 -6.33
CA MET A 276 7.92 -8.14 -7.46
C MET A 276 9.13 -7.72 -8.28
N THR A 277 9.68 -8.68 -9.03
CA THR A 277 10.70 -8.46 -10.04
C THR A 277 10.17 -8.96 -11.37
N CYS A 278 10.56 -8.33 -12.47
CA CYS A 278 10.25 -8.84 -13.79
C CYS A 278 11.13 -10.07 -14.06
N PHE A 279 10.52 -11.23 -14.27
CA PHE A 279 11.24 -12.48 -14.53
C PHE A 279 10.97 -13.00 -15.93
N LYS A 280 12.06 -13.34 -16.63
CA LYS A 280 12.01 -13.87 -17.99
C LYS A 280 11.46 -15.29 -17.99
N LYS A 281 10.43 -15.54 -18.80
CA LYS A 281 9.97 -16.90 -19.12
C LYS A 281 10.78 -17.47 -20.28
N ASN A 282 10.85 -16.70 -21.37
CA ASN A 282 11.58 -17.00 -22.60
C ASN A 282 11.93 -15.68 -23.33
N GLU A 283 12.44 -15.75 -24.57
CA GLU A 283 12.89 -14.56 -25.32
C GLU A 283 11.79 -13.53 -25.61
N ASN A 284 10.52 -13.95 -25.64
CA ASN A 284 9.40 -13.10 -26.08
C ASN A 284 8.44 -12.74 -24.95
N TYR A 285 8.68 -13.20 -23.72
CA TYR A 285 7.78 -12.94 -22.60
C TYR A 285 8.50 -12.96 -21.26
N ALA A 286 8.22 -11.95 -20.45
CA ALA A 286 8.59 -11.84 -19.06
C ALA A 286 7.41 -11.28 -18.27
N THR A 287 7.28 -11.60 -16.99
CA THR A 287 6.21 -11.00 -16.17
C THR A 287 6.66 -10.78 -14.73
N CYS A 288 5.92 -9.91 -14.04
CA CYS A 288 6.18 -9.55 -12.66
C CYS A 288 5.76 -10.65 -11.70
N LEU A 289 6.73 -11.19 -10.95
CA LEU A 289 6.51 -12.24 -9.94
C LEU A 289 7.33 -11.91 -8.67
N ASN A 290 6.91 -12.46 -7.53
CA ASN A 290 7.73 -12.40 -6.31
C ASN A 290 8.98 -13.27 -6.45
N LEU A 291 8.84 -14.47 -7.01
CA LEU A 291 9.92 -15.43 -7.24
C LEU A 291 9.56 -16.37 -8.40
N VAL A 292 10.55 -17.10 -8.92
CA VAL A 292 10.38 -18.14 -9.94
C VAL A 292 10.49 -19.51 -9.30
N GLU A 293 9.40 -20.28 -9.31
CA GLU A 293 9.40 -21.66 -8.82
C GLU A 293 9.78 -22.63 -9.93
N LYS A 294 11.09 -22.90 -10.05
CA LYS A 294 11.64 -23.78 -11.10
C LYS A 294 11.13 -25.22 -11.04
N ASP A 295 10.68 -25.68 -9.88
CA ASP A 295 10.11 -27.01 -9.69
C ASP A 295 8.57 -27.00 -9.63
N GLY A 296 7.96 -25.80 -9.72
CA GLY A 296 6.52 -25.58 -9.60
C GLY A 296 5.90 -25.00 -10.87
N ALA A 297 5.05 -23.99 -10.70
CA ALA A 297 4.28 -23.39 -11.81
C ALA A 297 5.16 -22.74 -12.89
N GLN A 298 6.42 -22.40 -12.59
CA GLN A 298 7.38 -21.83 -13.53
C GLN A 298 8.46 -22.82 -13.98
N LYS A 299 8.17 -24.12 -13.92
CA LYS A 299 9.06 -25.15 -14.48
C LYS A 299 9.41 -24.87 -15.94
N GLY A 300 10.71 -24.85 -16.23
CA GLY A 300 11.25 -24.58 -17.58
C GLY A 300 11.37 -23.10 -17.95
N TRP A 301 11.08 -22.16 -17.05
CA TRP A 301 11.36 -20.75 -17.28
C TRP A 301 12.88 -20.49 -17.24
N ASP A 302 13.34 -19.55 -18.06
CA ASP A 302 14.71 -18.99 -18.01
C ASP A 302 15.03 -18.47 -16.59
N GLY A 303 14.12 -17.66 -16.04
CA GLY A 303 14.19 -17.16 -14.68
C GLY A 303 15.16 -16.00 -14.46
N ALA A 304 15.77 -15.45 -15.52
CA ALA A 304 16.56 -14.22 -15.41
C ALA A 304 15.71 -13.05 -14.89
N LYS A 305 16.30 -12.29 -13.97
CA LYS A 305 15.74 -11.02 -13.47
C LYS A 305 15.97 -9.94 -14.53
N LEU A 306 14.90 -9.26 -14.92
CA LEU A 306 14.96 -8.08 -15.78
C LEU A 306 14.71 -6.85 -14.89
N GLY A 307 15.71 -5.98 -14.82
CA GLY A 307 15.70 -4.78 -13.97
C GLY A 307 15.60 -5.07 -12.46
N ASN A 308 15.29 -4.02 -11.71
CA ASN A 308 15.29 -4.06 -10.25
C ASN A 308 13.93 -4.49 -9.70
N ARG A 309 13.98 -5.15 -8.53
CA ARG A 309 12.78 -5.42 -7.73
C ARG A 309 12.10 -4.11 -7.33
N THR A 310 10.79 -4.05 -7.49
CA THR A 310 9.98 -2.93 -7.02
C THR A 310 9.87 -3.01 -5.50
N ARG A 311 10.49 -2.06 -4.80
CA ARG A 311 10.61 -2.06 -3.33
C ARG A 311 9.32 -1.59 -2.66
N PHE A 312 9.11 -2.05 -1.43
CA PHE A 312 8.20 -1.39 -0.50
C PHE A 312 8.90 -0.17 0.09
N ASP A 313 8.29 1.01 -0.04
CA ASP A 313 8.75 2.21 0.63
C ASP A 313 8.51 2.10 2.15
N ALA A 314 9.36 2.73 2.95
CA ALA A 314 9.12 2.89 4.39
C ALA A 314 7.78 3.61 4.65
N GLY A 315 7.32 4.45 3.72
CA GLY A 315 6.08 5.25 3.80
C GLY A 315 6.16 6.42 4.80
N CYS A 316 7.34 6.69 5.33
CA CYS A 316 7.65 7.77 6.25
C CYS A 316 9.02 8.35 5.86
N THR A 317 9.38 9.45 6.51
CA THR A 317 10.66 10.12 6.31
C THR A 317 11.57 9.87 7.52
N TRP A 318 12.83 9.57 7.26
CA TRP A 318 13.82 9.34 8.33
C TRP A 318 14.26 10.67 8.97
N ALA A 319 14.82 10.57 10.18
CA ALA A 319 15.34 11.72 10.92
C ALA A 319 16.24 12.61 10.05
N GLY A 320 15.93 13.92 10.02
CA GLY A 320 16.66 14.93 9.28
C GLY A 320 16.25 15.12 7.81
N ASP A 321 15.52 14.17 7.21
CA ASP A 321 15.13 14.24 5.80
C ASP A 321 13.85 15.05 5.56
N GLU A 322 13.62 15.46 4.31
CA GLU A 322 12.49 16.31 3.87
C GLU A 322 11.14 15.57 3.95
N CYS A 323 10.27 16.05 4.84
CA CYS A 323 9.04 15.37 5.22
C CYS A 323 7.76 16.08 4.76
N SER A 324 7.81 17.23 4.07
CA SER A 324 6.61 17.98 3.64
C SER A 324 5.63 17.15 2.81
N LYS A 325 6.12 16.18 2.04
CA LYS A 325 5.27 15.28 1.24
C LYS A 325 4.56 14.21 2.06
N THR A 326 5.19 13.71 3.12
CA THR A 326 4.67 12.58 3.90
C THR A 326 3.95 13.04 5.17
N GLY A 327 4.36 14.16 5.75
CA GLY A 327 3.93 14.62 7.07
C GLY A 327 4.23 13.63 8.19
N LEU A 328 5.09 12.61 7.96
CA LEU A 328 5.20 11.46 8.85
C LEU A 328 6.65 11.02 9.02
N CYS A 329 7.10 10.95 10.27
CA CYS A 329 8.47 10.56 10.63
C CYS A 329 8.56 9.09 11.06
N CYS A 330 9.61 8.41 10.64
CA CYS A 330 9.84 7.00 10.96
C CYS A 330 10.28 6.79 12.42
N ASN A 331 11.12 7.68 12.94
CA ASN A 331 11.69 7.55 14.28
C ASN A 331 10.68 7.92 15.38
N GLU A 332 10.54 7.07 16.41
CA GLU A 332 9.69 7.41 17.56
C GLU A 332 10.17 8.72 18.22
N GLY A 333 9.23 9.63 18.52
CA GLY A 333 9.53 10.91 19.15
C GLY A 333 9.95 12.02 18.19
N TYR A 334 9.79 11.84 16.87
CA TYR A 334 10.12 12.86 15.87
C TYR A 334 8.87 13.49 15.26
N ASN A 335 8.88 14.80 15.06
CA ASN A 335 7.84 15.52 14.34
C ASN A 335 8.36 16.03 13.01
N CYS A 336 7.50 16.03 11.99
CA CYS A 336 7.75 16.76 10.76
C CYS A 336 7.53 18.24 11.05
N ALA A 337 8.61 19.00 11.16
CA ALA A 337 8.56 20.42 11.48
C ALA A 337 8.99 21.24 10.26
N LYS A 338 8.38 22.41 10.09
CA LYS A 338 8.79 23.39 9.09
C LYS A 338 9.99 24.16 9.62
N LYS A 339 11.07 24.21 8.84
CA LYS A 339 12.21 25.08 9.12
C LYS A 339 11.96 26.46 8.52
N ASP A 340 11.65 26.48 7.23
CA ASP A 340 11.35 27.65 6.41
C ASP A 340 10.41 27.27 5.24
N ASP A 341 10.12 28.19 4.33
CA ASP A 341 9.21 27.95 3.19
C ASP A 341 9.71 26.90 2.18
N THR A 342 10.98 26.52 2.26
CA THR A 342 11.62 25.60 1.30
C THR A 342 11.90 24.22 1.87
N PHE A 343 11.91 24.07 3.20
CA PHE A 343 12.29 22.83 3.85
C PHE A 343 11.46 22.51 5.10
N SER A 344 11.01 21.27 5.18
CA SER A 344 10.42 20.69 6.39
C SER A 344 11.10 19.37 6.69
N GLY A 345 11.64 19.21 7.90
CA GLY A 345 12.43 18.03 8.25
C GLY A 345 11.88 17.26 9.44
N CYS A 346 12.14 15.96 9.49
CA CYS A 346 11.88 15.15 10.67
C CYS A 346 12.84 15.51 11.80
N GLN A 347 12.35 16.21 12.82
CA GLN A 347 13.11 16.70 13.97
C GLN A 347 12.70 16.01 15.25
N GLN A 348 13.67 15.76 16.13
CA GLN A 348 13.41 15.18 17.43
C GLN A 348 12.57 16.13 18.27
N ALA A 349 11.39 15.68 18.68
CA ALA A 349 10.48 16.40 19.55
C ALA A 349 10.44 15.79 20.97
N LEU A 350 10.76 14.49 21.09
CA LEU A 350 10.85 13.77 22.34
C LEU A 350 12.14 12.93 22.37
N ALA A 351 12.91 13.08 23.45
CA ALA A 351 13.93 12.10 23.82
C ALA A 351 13.23 10.94 24.53
N VAL A 352 13.22 9.78 23.89
CA VAL A 352 12.60 8.55 24.38
C VAL A 352 13.69 7.62 24.91
N SER A 353 13.50 7.12 26.13
CA SER A 353 14.25 6.00 26.69
C SER A 353 13.29 5.06 27.40
N THR A 354 13.79 3.91 27.85
CA THR A 354 13.04 2.94 28.65
C THR A 354 12.44 3.55 29.92
N PHE A 355 13.06 4.60 30.48
CA PHE A 355 12.70 5.15 31.79
C PHE A 355 12.07 6.55 31.74
N PHE A 356 12.21 7.28 30.63
CA PHE A 356 11.67 8.64 30.52
C PHE A 356 11.35 9.01 29.08
N LYS A 357 10.34 9.88 28.94
CA LYS A 357 10.08 10.67 27.73
C LYS A 357 10.23 12.14 28.09
N LYS A 358 11.18 12.85 27.47
CA LYS A 358 11.43 14.27 27.74
C LYS A 358 11.26 15.09 26.45
N PRO A 359 10.49 16.19 26.47
CA PRO A 359 10.42 17.09 25.32
C PRO A 359 11.79 17.66 24.96
N VAL A 360 12.05 17.74 23.65
CA VAL A 360 13.24 18.36 23.07
C VAL A 360 12.78 19.60 22.32
N ALA A 361 13.38 20.75 22.65
CA ALA A 361 13.08 22.00 21.96
C ALA A 361 13.61 21.94 20.53
N LEU A 362 12.86 22.53 19.59
CA LEU A 362 13.32 22.64 18.21
C LEU A 362 14.62 23.46 18.13
N PRO A 363 15.53 23.13 17.18
CA PRO A 363 16.74 23.91 16.99
C PRO A 363 16.43 25.38 16.65
N ALA A 364 17.34 26.28 17.04
CA ALA A 364 17.20 27.71 16.72
C ALA A 364 17.11 27.95 15.20
N GLY A 365 16.21 28.85 14.79
CA GLY A 365 16.02 29.22 13.38
C GLY A 365 14.99 28.37 12.62
N TRP A 366 14.26 27.50 13.31
CA TRP A 366 13.08 26.83 12.76
C TRP A 366 11.83 27.67 13.03
N ASP A 367 10.94 27.78 12.03
CA ASP A 367 9.60 28.36 12.15
C ASP A 367 8.81 27.69 13.30
N GLY A 368 8.85 26.36 13.37
CA GLY A 368 8.24 25.58 14.44
C GLY A 368 6.84 25.04 14.14
N THR A 369 6.26 25.40 12.99
CA THR A 369 5.02 24.78 12.51
C THR A 369 5.20 23.26 12.35
N VAL A 370 4.37 22.46 13.02
CA VAL A 370 4.38 20.99 12.90
C VAL A 370 3.39 20.55 11.83
N LEU A 371 3.90 19.87 10.79
CA LEU A 371 3.11 19.33 9.68
C LEU A 371 2.58 17.92 9.97
N GLY A 372 3.23 17.20 10.89
CA GLY A 372 2.77 15.91 11.39
C GLY A 372 3.78 15.25 12.33
N GLY A 373 3.45 14.04 12.79
CA GLY A 373 4.16 13.36 13.88
C GLY A 373 4.99 12.16 13.45
N TRP A 374 5.37 11.34 14.42
CA TRP A 374 5.99 10.04 14.19
C TRP A 374 4.93 8.93 14.16
N ARG A 375 5.32 7.78 13.61
CA ARG A 375 4.56 6.54 13.74
C ARG A 375 4.84 5.88 15.08
N SER A 376 3.77 5.42 15.73
CA SER A 376 3.87 4.58 16.92
C SER A 376 3.42 3.16 16.58
N GLU A 377 3.84 2.19 17.41
CA GLU A 377 3.31 0.83 17.33
C GLU A 377 1.78 0.83 17.42
N TYR A 378 1.13 -0.06 16.69
CA TYR A 378 -0.33 -0.20 16.72
C TYR A 378 -0.72 -1.68 16.64
N GLN A 379 -1.76 -2.02 17.39
CA GLN A 379 -2.27 -3.38 17.41
C GLN A 379 -3.21 -3.63 16.23
N VAL A 380 -2.99 -4.73 15.51
CA VAL A 380 -3.86 -5.21 14.43
C VAL A 380 -4.97 -6.07 15.01
N ALA A 381 -6.20 -5.80 14.59
CA ALA A 381 -7.36 -6.56 15.01
C ALA A 381 -7.41 -7.95 14.33
N PRO A 382 -8.00 -8.96 14.98
CA PRO A 382 -8.28 -10.26 14.37
C PRO A 382 -9.08 -10.13 13.07
N ALA A 383 -8.76 -10.96 12.07
CA ALA A 383 -9.45 -11.00 10.80
C ALA A 383 -10.83 -11.67 10.89
N PRO A 384 -11.80 -11.24 10.05
CA PRO A 384 -13.01 -12.02 9.85
C PRO A 384 -12.71 -13.37 9.17
N GLU A 385 -13.66 -14.30 9.27
CA GLU A 385 -13.55 -15.62 8.64
C GLU A 385 -13.31 -15.50 7.12
N GLY A 386 -12.46 -16.37 6.57
CA GLY A 386 -12.07 -16.34 5.16
C GLY A 386 -11.07 -15.24 4.78
N LYS A 387 -10.62 -14.41 5.73
CA LYS A 387 -9.56 -13.39 5.53
C LYS A 387 -8.32 -13.63 6.42
N VAL A 388 -8.24 -14.80 7.04
CA VAL A 388 -7.12 -15.21 7.89
C VAL A 388 -5.95 -15.63 7.01
N SER A 389 -4.73 -15.24 7.41
CA SER A 389 -3.47 -15.64 6.79
C SER A 389 -3.26 -17.15 6.88
N GLY A 390 -2.55 -17.73 5.90
CA GLY A 390 -2.07 -19.09 6.00
C GLY A 390 -1.06 -19.26 7.14
N MET A 391 -0.75 -20.52 7.46
CA MET A 391 0.12 -20.91 8.59
C MET A 391 1.30 -21.78 8.14
N THR A 392 1.82 -21.48 6.95
CA THR A 392 3.05 -22.09 6.45
C THR A 392 4.26 -21.33 7.00
N PHE A 393 5.21 -22.05 7.59
CA PHE A 393 6.31 -21.48 8.36
C PHE A 393 7.66 -21.73 7.69
N TYR A 394 8.40 -20.64 7.46
CA TYR A 394 9.82 -20.68 7.17
C TYR A 394 10.61 -20.29 8.42
N CYS A 395 11.36 -21.22 8.97
CA CYS A 395 12.07 -21.03 10.23
C CYS A 395 13.58 -20.88 10.02
N ILE A 396 14.19 -19.90 10.67
CA ILE A 396 15.64 -19.66 10.61
C ILE A 396 16.25 -19.77 12.00
N MET A 397 17.46 -20.30 12.04
CA MET A 397 18.27 -20.36 13.26
C MET A 397 19.68 -19.91 12.92
N ALA A 398 20.23 -19.02 13.74
CA ALA A 398 21.63 -18.66 13.70
C ALA A 398 22.35 -19.46 14.80
N VAL A 399 23.45 -20.14 14.45
CA VAL A 399 24.20 -21.01 15.36
C VAL A 399 25.64 -20.56 15.40
N LEU A 400 26.18 -20.33 16.59
CA LEU A 400 27.58 -20.02 16.80
C LEU A 400 28.42 -21.32 16.71
N PRO A 401 29.29 -21.47 15.70
CA PRO A 401 30.10 -22.67 15.55
C PRO A 401 31.04 -22.87 16.74
N ASN A 402 31.33 -24.12 17.08
CA ASN A 402 32.22 -24.51 18.19
C ASN A 402 31.74 -24.00 19.56
N SER A 403 30.42 -23.94 19.78
CA SER A 403 29.80 -23.53 21.04
C SER A 403 28.74 -24.54 21.50
N THR A 404 28.14 -24.32 22.67
CA THR A 404 27.01 -25.15 23.17
C THR A 404 25.79 -25.09 22.23
N GLU A 405 25.67 -24.05 21.40
CA GLU A 405 24.60 -23.93 20.40
C GLU A 405 24.66 -25.03 19.33
N THR A 406 25.86 -25.55 19.02
CA THR A 406 26.00 -26.67 18.07
C THR A 406 25.38 -27.96 18.62
N GLU A 407 25.53 -28.22 19.92
CA GLU A 407 24.88 -29.38 20.55
C GLU A 407 23.36 -29.24 20.65
N LEU A 408 22.89 -28.00 20.84
CA LEU A 408 21.46 -27.67 20.87
C LEU A 408 20.81 -27.80 19.49
N GLU A 409 21.46 -27.29 18.45
CA GLU A 409 21.03 -27.46 17.07
C GLU A 409 20.97 -28.95 16.70
N GLN A 410 22.00 -29.73 17.06
CA GLN A 410 21.97 -31.18 16.86
C GLN A 410 20.84 -31.86 17.63
N ALA A 411 20.57 -31.44 18.88
CA ALA A 411 19.44 -31.97 19.66
C ALA A 411 18.08 -31.67 19.02
N ALA A 412 17.91 -30.48 18.45
CA ALA A 412 16.71 -30.11 17.70
C ALA A 412 16.58 -30.92 16.41
N ARG A 413 17.69 -31.11 15.68
CA ARG A 413 17.76 -31.89 14.44
C ARG A 413 17.41 -33.36 14.67
N ASP A 414 18.01 -34.00 15.69
CA ASP A 414 17.76 -35.40 16.04
C ASP A 414 16.29 -35.68 16.35
N ASN A 415 15.57 -34.68 16.87
CA ASN A 415 14.17 -34.78 17.26
C ASN A 415 13.19 -34.26 16.20
N ASN A 416 13.67 -33.80 15.04
CA ASN A 416 12.85 -33.11 14.03
C ASN A 416 11.98 -31.99 14.65
N ALA A 417 12.62 -31.17 15.49
CA ALA A 417 11.99 -30.25 16.41
C ALA A 417 12.52 -28.81 16.23
N SER A 418 11.90 -27.84 16.90
CA SER A 418 12.21 -26.41 16.68
C SER A 418 12.09 -26.06 15.19
N VAL A 419 13.09 -25.39 14.61
CA VAL A 419 13.09 -24.99 13.19
C VAL A 419 12.96 -26.18 12.23
N PHE A 420 13.41 -27.38 12.60
CA PHE A 420 13.30 -28.58 11.76
C PHE A 420 11.86 -29.10 11.64
N GLY A 421 10.96 -28.68 12.54
CA GLY A 421 9.53 -29.00 12.46
C GLY A 421 8.70 -28.02 11.61
N CYS A 422 9.33 -27.00 11.02
CA CYS A 422 8.65 -26.04 10.14
C CYS A 422 8.55 -26.54 8.69
N ASP A 423 7.67 -25.92 7.90
CA ASP A 423 7.47 -26.28 6.48
C ASP A 423 8.73 -26.11 5.62
N ALA A 424 9.59 -25.16 5.99
CA ALA A 424 10.99 -25.10 5.57
C ALA A 424 11.85 -24.44 6.64
N HIS A 425 13.16 -24.65 6.54
CA HIS A 425 14.11 -24.02 7.44
C HIS A 425 15.46 -23.69 6.79
N SER A 426 16.23 -22.84 7.45
CA SER A 426 17.62 -22.58 7.13
C SER A 426 18.44 -22.35 8.40
N ILE A 427 19.62 -22.96 8.45
CA ILE A 427 20.59 -22.77 9.53
C ILE A 427 21.72 -21.90 9.00
N PHE A 428 22.05 -20.84 9.73
CA PHE A 428 23.11 -19.91 9.38
C PHE A 428 24.20 -19.91 10.45
N ASN A 429 25.46 -19.91 10.04
CA ASN A 429 26.57 -19.77 10.99
C ASN A 429 26.68 -18.30 11.43
N SER A 430 26.62 -18.07 12.73
CA SER A 430 26.88 -16.77 13.36
C SER A 430 28.35 -16.62 13.75
N TRP A 431 28.74 -15.43 14.20
CA TRP A 431 30.07 -15.16 14.75
C TRP A 431 29.97 -14.23 15.96
N GLN A 432 30.98 -14.26 16.84
CA GLN A 432 31.03 -13.37 17.99
C GLN A 432 31.41 -11.94 17.57
N THR A 433 30.70 -10.96 18.11
CA THR A 433 31.03 -9.53 18.03
C THR A 433 31.47 -9.01 19.40
N SER A 434 32.19 -7.88 19.42
CA SER A 434 32.62 -7.22 20.67
C SER A 434 31.42 -6.74 21.50
N ALA A 435 31.40 -7.06 22.80
CA ALA A 435 30.41 -6.56 23.75
C ALA A 435 30.64 -5.06 24.03
N ALA A 436 29.58 -4.23 23.98
CA ALA A 436 29.62 -2.90 24.61
C ALA A 436 28.82 -2.96 25.91
N GLY A 437 29.48 -2.62 27.02
CA GLY A 437 28.83 -2.58 28.32
C GLY A 437 27.88 -1.38 28.43
N TRP A 438 26.67 -1.62 28.93
CA TRP A 438 25.82 -0.60 29.52
C TRP A 438 25.68 -0.84 31.03
N ASP A 439 25.32 0.23 31.73
CA ASP A 439 25.36 0.45 33.18
C ASP A 439 24.31 -0.36 33.99
N THR A 440 24.00 -1.59 33.58
CA THR A 440 23.08 -2.51 34.26
C THR A 440 23.71 -3.83 34.69
N GLY A 441 24.99 -4.06 34.36
CA GLY A 441 25.71 -5.28 34.78
C GLY A 441 25.30 -6.57 34.06
N GLU A 442 24.40 -6.51 33.08
CA GLU A 442 24.15 -7.60 32.13
C GLU A 442 24.72 -7.23 30.76
N THR A 443 25.68 -8.03 30.28
CA THR A 443 26.26 -7.90 28.94
C THR A 443 25.21 -8.25 27.89
N THR A 444 24.49 -7.24 27.37
CA THR A 444 23.71 -7.39 26.14
C THR A 444 24.71 -7.42 24.99
N LEU A 445 25.01 -8.61 24.46
CA LEU A 445 25.86 -8.76 23.28
C LEU A 445 25.27 -7.94 22.13
N ILE A 446 26.06 -7.04 21.52
CA ILE A 446 25.67 -6.31 20.31
C ILE A 446 25.74 -7.29 19.13
N ASN A 447 24.73 -8.15 18.99
CA ASN A 447 24.64 -9.13 17.91
C ASN A 447 23.89 -8.59 16.67
N THR A 448 23.40 -7.35 16.70
CA THR A 448 22.61 -6.76 15.60
C THR A 448 23.33 -6.83 14.24
N ALA A 449 24.66 -6.64 14.21
CA ALA A 449 25.43 -6.76 12.97
C ALA A 449 25.41 -8.18 12.36
N VAL A 450 25.40 -9.22 13.21
CA VAL A 450 25.30 -10.62 12.80
C VAL A 450 23.93 -10.86 12.16
N PHE A 451 22.87 -10.43 12.83
CA PHE A 451 21.51 -10.67 12.35
C PHE A 451 21.16 -9.84 11.11
N LEU A 452 21.69 -8.62 10.96
CA LEU A 452 21.59 -7.88 9.69
C LEU A 452 22.14 -8.69 8.51
N LYS A 453 23.25 -9.42 8.71
CA LYS A 453 23.82 -10.29 7.69
C LYS A 453 23.00 -11.56 7.46
N VAL A 454 22.53 -12.20 8.53
CA VAL A 454 21.65 -13.38 8.43
C VAL A 454 20.40 -13.04 7.62
N PHE A 455 19.76 -11.91 7.90
CA PHE A 455 18.59 -11.48 7.16
C PHE A 455 18.90 -11.00 5.73
N GLN A 456 20.13 -10.53 5.45
CA GLN A 456 20.60 -10.36 4.07
C GLN A 456 20.62 -11.71 3.33
N TRP A 457 21.13 -12.79 3.94
CA TRP A 457 21.09 -14.12 3.32
C TRP A 457 19.66 -14.64 3.15
N VAL A 458 18.76 -14.38 4.09
CA VAL A 458 17.31 -14.66 3.94
C VAL A 458 16.73 -13.96 2.72
N LYS A 459 17.09 -12.68 2.50
CA LYS A 459 16.67 -11.90 1.32
C LYS A 459 17.19 -12.52 0.03
N GLU A 460 18.47 -12.90 0.00
CA GLU A 460 19.13 -13.48 -1.17
C GLU A 460 18.56 -14.86 -1.53
N ALA A 461 18.28 -15.70 -0.52
CA ALA A 461 17.67 -17.01 -0.70
C ALA A 461 16.21 -16.91 -1.17
N GLY A 462 15.47 -15.88 -0.74
CA GLY A 462 14.10 -15.61 -1.18
C GLY A 462 13.05 -16.62 -0.68
N LEU A 463 13.43 -17.61 0.14
CA LEU A 463 12.52 -18.64 0.66
C LEU A 463 11.34 -18.04 1.42
N TYR A 464 11.56 -16.95 2.16
CA TYR A 464 10.52 -16.24 2.91
C TYR A 464 9.32 -15.78 2.05
N LEU A 465 9.47 -15.68 0.73
CA LEU A 465 8.39 -15.30 -0.18
C LEU A 465 7.40 -16.45 -0.43
N LYS A 466 7.83 -17.71 -0.23
CA LYS A 466 7.03 -18.92 -0.45
C LYS A 466 6.12 -19.27 0.73
N TYR A 467 6.44 -18.76 1.92
CA TYR A 467 5.76 -19.09 3.17
C TYR A 467 5.03 -17.87 3.71
N ASP A 468 4.00 -18.09 4.52
CA ASP A 468 3.19 -17.02 5.09
C ASP A 468 3.94 -16.27 6.20
N TRP A 469 4.80 -16.98 6.93
CA TRP A 469 5.53 -16.46 8.09
C TRP A 469 7.01 -16.84 8.08
N THR A 470 7.85 -15.89 8.46
CA THR A 470 9.26 -16.11 8.78
C THR A 470 9.43 -16.08 10.29
N ILE A 471 10.08 -17.11 10.82
CA ILE A 471 10.25 -17.29 12.26
C ILE A 471 11.73 -17.45 12.57
N LYS A 472 12.32 -16.51 13.31
CA LYS A 472 13.66 -16.67 13.87
C LYS A 472 13.56 -17.35 15.22
N VAL A 473 14.39 -18.36 15.45
CA VAL A 473 14.42 -19.13 16.71
C VAL A 473 15.87 -19.29 17.16
N ASP A 474 16.16 -18.96 18.42
CA ASP A 474 17.48 -19.18 19.01
C ASP A 474 17.73 -20.69 19.27
N ALA A 475 19.00 -21.11 19.24
CA ALA A 475 19.37 -22.52 19.42
C ALA A 475 18.94 -23.06 20.80
N ASP A 476 18.96 -22.23 21.85
CA ASP A 476 18.54 -22.58 23.21
C ASP A 476 17.04 -22.35 23.47
N CYS A 477 16.25 -22.12 22.42
CA CYS A 477 14.80 -22.04 22.48
C CYS A 477 14.18 -23.38 22.08
N VAL A 478 13.41 -24.00 22.98
CA VAL A 478 12.59 -25.17 22.66
C VAL A 478 11.29 -24.68 22.03
N PHE A 479 11.23 -24.75 20.70
CA PHE A 479 10.10 -24.31 19.90
C PHE A 479 9.25 -25.47 19.38
N LEU A 480 7.92 -25.33 19.46
CA LEU A 480 6.92 -26.28 18.98
C LEU A 480 6.05 -25.64 17.88
N PRO A 481 6.37 -25.86 16.58
CA PRO A 481 5.65 -25.24 15.46
C PRO A 481 4.13 -25.45 15.49
N GLU A 482 3.65 -26.67 15.78
CA GLU A 482 2.21 -26.95 15.83
C GLU A 482 1.46 -26.17 16.92
N ARG A 483 2.12 -25.89 18.04
CA ARG A 483 1.53 -25.05 19.08
C ARG A 483 1.41 -23.62 18.60
N LEU A 484 2.44 -23.08 17.93
CA LEU A 484 2.35 -21.75 17.33
C LEU A 484 1.22 -21.67 16.29
N ARG A 485 1.02 -22.70 15.45
CA ARG A 485 -0.16 -22.76 14.56
C ARG A 485 -1.47 -22.64 15.34
N SER A 486 -1.58 -23.30 16.49
CA SER A 486 -2.76 -23.22 17.37
C SER A 486 -2.97 -21.81 17.94
N HIS A 487 -1.89 -21.14 18.38
CA HIS A 487 -1.95 -19.74 18.80
C HIS A 487 -2.39 -18.82 17.66
N MET A 488 -1.85 -19.02 16.46
CA MET A 488 -2.18 -18.20 15.29
C MET A 488 -3.61 -18.42 14.83
N TRP A 489 -4.14 -19.64 14.95
CA TRP A 489 -5.55 -19.93 14.75
C TRP A 489 -6.46 -19.13 15.69
N ALA A 490 -6.08 -19.02 16.96
CA ALA A 490 -6.81 -18.21 17.93
C ALA A 490 -6.67 -16.71 17.66
N LEU A 491 -5.48 -16.24 17.27
CA LEU A 491 -5.20 -14.84 16.95
C LEU A 491 -5.93 -14.36 15.69
N LYS A 492 -6.12 -15.24 14.69
CA LYS A 492 -6.70 -14.93 13.38
C LYS A 492 -5.98 -13.78 12.67
N PRO A 493 -4.66 -13.89 12.40
CA PRO A 493 -3.92 -12.83 11.73
C PRO A 493 -4.49 -12.56 10.32
N PRO A 494 -4.74 -11.30 9.94
CA PRO A 494 -5.17 -10.96 8.58
C PRO A 494 -4.17 -11.37 7.48
N ALA A 495 -4.67 -11.92 6.39
CA ALA A 495 -3.88 -12.19 5.19
C ALA A 495 -3.29 -10.90 4.59
N ASP A 496 -2.13 -11.03 3.92
CA ASP A 496 -1.42 -9.96 3.20
C ASP A 496 -1.14 -8.66 3.99
N THR A 497 -1.24 -8.74 5.32
CA THR A 497 -0.99 -7.61 6.24
C THR A 497 0.41 -7.72 6.83
N ALA A 498 1.11 -6.59 6.94
CA ALA A 498 2.42 -6.52 7.60
C ALA A 498 2.23 -6.61 9.12
N ILE A 499 2.62 -7.74 9.71
CA ILE A 499 2.41 -8.02 11.14
C ILE A 499 3.65 -8.70 11.73
N TYR A 500 4.02 -8.31 12.95
CA TYR A 500 4.88 -9.10 13.84
C TYR A 500 4.12 -9.53 15.11
N LEU A 501 4.54 -10.62 15.74
CA LEU A 501 3.90 -11.09 16.98
C LEU A 501 4.70 -10.67 18.21
N LYS A 502 4.05 -9.94 19.12
CA LYS A 502 4.51 -9.81 20.50
C LYS A 502 4.21 -11.13 21.22
N ASN A 503 5.24 -11.72 21.83
CA ASN A 503 5.24 -13.10 22.33
C ASN A 503 5.21 -13.21 23.86
N ASN A 504 5.39 -12.10 24.59
CA ASN A 504 5.58 -12.09 26.04
C ASN A 504 4.61 -11.15 26.76
N GLY A 505 4.18 -11.55 27.96
CA GLY A 505 3.33 -10.75 28.86
C GLY A 505 4.00 -10.27 30.14
N VAL A 506 5.29 -10.58 30.35
CA VAL A 506 6.02 -10.19 31.58
C VAL A 506 6.37 -8.71 31.54
N GLU A 507 5.84 -7.94 32.50
CA GLU A 507 6.10 -6.51 32.65
C GLU A 507 7.60 -6.24 32.92
N GLY A 508 8.16 -5.23 32.26
CA GLY A 508 9.58 -4.86 32.40
C GLY A 508 10.56 -5.77 31.65
N LEU A 509 10.11 -6.82 30.96
CA LEU A 509 10.95 -7.76 30.21
C LEU A 509 10.61 -7.76 28.71
N GLY A 510 11.64 -7.64 27.87
CA GLY A 510 11.53 -7.85 26.41
C GLY A 510 10.78 -6.78 25.66
N ASN A 511 11.39 -5.60 25.52
CA ASN A 511 11.01 -4.57 24.54
C ASN A 511 9.48 -4.36 24.37
N SER A 512 8.73 -4.18 25.47
CA SER A 512 7.26 -4.03 25.44
C SER A 512 6.49 -5.24 24.87
N GLY A 513 6.89 -6.45 25.27
CA GLY A 513 6.20 -7.71 24.96
C GLY A 513 6.81 -8.54 23.82
N PHE A 514 8.02 -8.19 23.36
CA PHE A 514 8.74 -8.83 22.27
C PHE A 514 10.12 -9.31 22.75
N LEU A 515 10.34 -10.62 22.79
CA LEU A 515 11.61 -11.24 23.19
C LEU A 515 12.27 -11.98 22.02
N GLY A 516 13.58 -11.81 21.87
CA GLY A 516 14.34 -12.33 20.72
C GLY A 516 14.48 -13.84 20.57
N ALA A 517 14.20 -14.62 21.61
CA ALA A 517 14.32 -16.08 21.54
C ALA A 517 13.39 -16.73 20.51
N ILE A 518 12.28 -16.06 20.18
CA ILE A 518 11.43 -16.41 19.04
C ILE A 518 10.80 -15.15 18.43
N GLU A 519 11.13 -14.86 17.17
CA GLU A 519 10.61 -13.68 16.48
C GLU A 519 9.78 -14.10 15.27
N VAL A 520 8.51 -13.68 15.23
CA VAL A 520 7.52 -14.16 14.25
C VAL A 520 7.04 -12.99 13.40
N PHE A 521 7.30 -13.06 12.09
CA PHE A 521 7.01 -12.00 11.13
C PHE A 521 6.20 -12.52 9.96
N SER A 522 5.16 -11.78 9.55
CA SER A 522 4.44 -12.11 8.32
C SER A 522 5.32 -11.89 7.10
N ARG A 523 5.04 -12.59 6.00
CA ARG A 523 5.75 -12.40 4.72
C ARG A 523 5.81 -10.93 4.32
N ARG A 524 4.71 -10.18 4.49
CA ARG A 524 4.66 -8.76 4.14
C ARG A 524 5.55 -7.92 5.06
N ALA A 525 5.60 -8.21 6.37
CA ALA A 525 6.52 -7.55 7.29
C ALA A 525 7.98 -7.74 6.85
N MET A 526 8.35 -8.98 6.50
CA MET A 526 9.69 -9.28 6.02
C MET A 526 10.04 -8.59 4.70
N GLN A 527 9.09 -8.52 3.75
CA GLN A 527 9.32 -7.79 2.50
C GLN A 527 9.62 -6.30 2.76
N ILE A 528 8.85 -5.65 3.64
CA ILE A 528 9.03 -4.24 3.99
C ILE A 528 10.37 -4.04 4.72
N TYR A 529 10.66 -4.87 5.72
CA TYR A 529 11.92 -4.81 6.47
C TYR A 529 13.14 -4.97 5.57
N LEU A 530 13.18 -6.01 4.73
CA LEU A 530 14.32 -6.30 3.88
C LEU A 530 14.53 -5.24 2.78
N ASP A 531 13.48 -4.51 2.43
CA ASP A 531 13.58 -3.34 1.55
C ASP A 531 14.03 -2.08 2.26
N ASN A 532 14.05 -2.01 3.59
CA ASN A 532 14.36 -0.78 4.34
C ASN A 532 15.40 -0.98 5.44
N SER A 533 16.05 -2.14 5.52
CA SER A 533 16.98 -2.53 6.59
C SER A 533 18.16 -1.58 6.75
N GLU A 534 18.71 -1.06 5.65
CA GLU A 534 19.78 -0.05 5.66
C GLU A 534 19.36 1.24 6.35
N GLY A 535 18.12 1.70 6.11
CA GLY A 535 17.54 2.87 6.78
C GLY A 535 17.41 2.63 8.28
N CYS A 536 16.89 1.47 8.69
CA CYS A 536 16.81 1.11 10.10
C CYS A 536 18.18 1.08 10.76
N ALA A 537 19.18 0.42 10.16
CA ALA A 537 20.55 0.36 10.70
C ALA A 537 21.16 1.75 10.87
N LYS A 538 20.96 2.64 9.88
CA LYS A 538 21.50 4.01 9.88
C LYS A 538 20.82 4.90 10.93
N PHE A 539 19.49 4.86 11.03
CA PHE A 539 18.72 5.87 11.78
C PHE A 539 18.22 5.42 13.16
N LEU A 540 18.15 4.10 13.41
CA LEU A 540 17.85 3.56 14.74
C LEU A 540 19.13 3.14 15.49
N GLY A 541 20.22 2.94 14.74
CA GLY A 541 21.48 2.43 15.25
C GLY A 541 21.44 0.91 15.46
N THR A 542 22.62 0.33 15.67
CA THR A 542 22.80 -1.12 15.82
C THR A 542 23.28 -1.52 17.21
N ASN A 543 23.26 -0.60 18.18
CA ASN A 543 23.86 -0.76 19.51
C ASN A 543 22.90 -1.34 20.56
N SER A 544 21.68 -1.71 20.16
CA SER A 544 20.71 -2.43 20.99
C SER A 544 20.89 -3.95 20.86
N GLY A 545 20.16 -4.70 21.71
CA GLY A 545 19.87 -6.10 21.42
C GLY A 545 19.16 -6.27 20.07
N GLU A 546 19.29 -7.46 19.48
CA GLU A 546 18.71 -7.81 18.18
C GLU A 546 17.19 -7.60 18.15
N ASP A 547 16.49 -8.10 19.16
CA ASP A 547 15.04 -8.02 19.30
C ASP A 547 14.53 -6.59 19.44
N GLY A 548 15.27 -5.75 20.16
CA GLY A 548 15.02 -4.32 20.25
C GLY A 548 15.19 -3.61 18.89
N PHE A 549 16.19 -4.03 18.11
CA PHE A 549 16.41 -3.51 16.76
C PHE A 549 15.29 -3.91 15.80
N PHE A 550 14.93 -5.19 15.74
CA PHE A 550 13.87 -5.67 14.84
C PHE A 550 12.53 -5.04 15.19
N LYS A 551 12.15 -5.05 16.48
CA LYS A 551 10.91 -4.40 16.91
C LYS A 551 10.91 -2.91 16.54
N GLY A 552 11.97 -2.17 16.89
CA GLY A 552 12.06 -0.75 16.59
C GLY A 552 11.97 -0.46 15.09
N CYS A 553 12.58 -1.31 14.26
CA CYS A 553 12.49 -1.21 12.81
C CYS A 553 11.08 -1.55 12.29
N MET A 554 10.42 -2.58 12.81
CA MET A 554 9.04 -2.91 12.46
C MET A 554 8.09 -1.74 12.76
N ASP A 555 8.21 -1.14 13.95
CA ASP A 555 7.41 0.01 14.35
C ASP A 555 7.70 1.23 13.44
N ALA A 556 8.97 1.53 13.17
CA ALA A 556 9.36 2.63 12.29
C ALA A 556 8.81 2.47 10.87
N LEU A 557 8.80 1.23 10.37
CA LEU A 557 8.29 0.87 9.04
C LEU A 557 6.76 0.72 9.00
N GLY A 558 6.06 0.97 10.11
CA GLY A 558 4.60 0.92 10.16
C GLY A 558 4.06 -0.51 10.06
N VAL A 559 4.84 -1.50 10.45
CA VAL A 559 4.39 -2.89 10.59
C VAL A 559 3.60 -2.98 11.89
N GLY A 560 2.35 -3.43 11.79
CA GLY A 560 1.50 -3.58 12.97
C GLY A 560 1.91 -4.78 13.82
N PHE A 561 1.39 -4.86 15.05
CA PHE A 561 1.61 -6.02 15.90
C PHE A 561 0.31 -6.73 16.26
N MET A 562 0.40 -8.04 16.50
CA MET A 562 -0.59 -8.77 17.29
C MET A 562 0.08 -9.29 18.55
N TRP A 563 -0.67 -9.40 19.64
CA TRP A 563 -0.10 -9.76 20.93
C TRP A 563 -0.71 -11.04 21.47
N ASP A 564 0.14 -12.05 21.67
CA ASP A 564 -0.19 -13.24 22.43
C ASP A 564 0.86 -13.46 23.52
N LYS A 565 0.44 -13.22 24.76
CA LYS A 565 1.27 -13.34 25.96
C LYS A 565 1.64 -14.79 26.30
N ASN A 566 1.04 -15.75 25.61
CA ASN A 566 1.17 -17.17 25.88
C ASN A 566 1.98 -17.91 24.81
N ILE A 567 2.58 -17.21 23.84
CA ILE A 567 3.50 -17.85 22.88
C ILE A 567 4.80 -18.27 23.59
N PHE A 568 5.34 -17.39 24.45
CA PHE A 568 6.69 -17.51 24.99
C PHE A 568 6.73 -17.60 26.51
N LYS A 569 7.63 -18.44 27.04
CA LYS A 569 7.87 -18.59 28.47
C LYS A 569 9.36 -18.46 28.84
N PRO A 570 9.77 -17.36 29.51
CA PRO A 570 11.12 -17.22 30.04
C PRO A 570 11.31 -18.07 31.31
N ASN A 571 12.02 -19.20 31.25
CA ASN A 571 12.38 -20.02 32.41
C ASN A 571 13.53 -20.98 32.07
N TYR A 572 14.49 -21.10 33.00
CA TYR A 572 15.67 -21.96 32.91
C TYR A 572 15.41 -23.43 33.26
N ASP A 573 14.31 -23.73 33.96
CA ASP A 573 13.97 -25.08 34.41
C ASP A 573 13.12 -25.83 33.37
N PRO A 574 13.60 -26.97 32.80
CA PRO A 574 12.83 -27.82 31.89
C PRO A 574 11.48 -28.30 32.43
N SER A 575 11.28 -28.32 33.75
CA SER A 575 9.99 -28.68 34.38
C SER A 575 8.87 -27.74 33.94
N ILE A 576 9.19 -26.51 33.51
CA ILE A 576 8.20 -25.55 33.00
C ILE A 576 7.50 -26.05 31.73
N CYS A 577 8.15 -26.95 30.97
CA CYS A 577 7.67 -27.43 29.69
C CYS A 577 6.46 -28.38 29.84
N THR A 578 6.12 -28.74 31.08
CA THR A 578 4.89 -29.43 31.47
C THR A 578 3.65 -28.58 31.23
N ASN A 579 3.82 -27.25 31.26
CA ASN A 579 2.75 -26.33 30.93
C ASN A 579 2.58 -26.28 29.41
N GLY A 580 1.67 -27.12 28.87
CA GLY A 580 1.41 -27.25 27.44
C GLY A 580 0.84 -26.01 26.73
N MET A 581 0.68 -24.89 27.43
CA MET A 581 0.13 -23.64 26.88
C MET A 581 1.07 -22.94 25.91
N TYR A 582 2.38 -23.02 26.10
CA TYR A 582 3.34 -22.20 25.36
C TYR A 582 3.87 -22.88 24.11
N ALA A 583 4.17 -22.10 23.07
CA ALA A 583 4.82 -22.58 21.85
C ALA A 583 6.34 -22.56 21.95
N ALA A 584 6.92 -21.74 22.83
CA ALA A 584 8.36 -21.56 22.97
C ALA A 584 8.79 -21.43 24.44
N TYR A 585 9.86 -22.14 24.81
CA TYR A 585 10.48 -22.11 26.13
C TYR A 585 11.96 -21.76 26.01
N HIS A 586 12.41 -20.78 26.77
CA HIS A 586 13.79 -20.33 26.74
C HIS A 586 14.16 -19.69 28.09
N PRO A 587 15.43 -19.74 28.51
CA PRO A 587 16.54 -20.41 27.84
C PRO A 587 16.73 -21.86 28.29
N MET A 588 17.11 -22.73 27.35
CA MET A 588 17.56 -24.10 27.60
C MET A 588 19.00 -24.25 27.09
N LYS A 589 19.96 -23.76 27.88
CA LYS A 589 21.38 -23.58 27.47
C LYS A 589 22.15 -24.88 27.20
N TYR A 590 21.62 -26.03 27.63
CA TYR A 590 22.32 -27.32 27.55
C TYR A 590 21.47 -28.36 26.83
N ALA A 591 22.10 -29.19 25.99
CA ALA A 591 21.39 -30.19 25.18
C ALA A 591 20.54 -31.16 26.01
N SER A 592 21.00 -31.55 27.20
CA SER A 592 20.23 -32.42 28.11
C SER A 592 18.95 -31.75 28.62
N HIS A 593 19.00 -30.45 28.92
CA HIS A 593 17.86 -29.65 29.39
C HIS A 593 16.88 -29.39 28.26
N TRP A 594 17.41 -29.05 27.08
CA TRP A 594 16.63 -28.85 25.87
C TRP A 594 15.84 -30.12 25.50
N ARG A 595 16.51 -31.28 25.44
CA ARG A 595 15.86 -32.57 25.16
C ARG A 595 14.79 -32.91 26.19
N ARG A 596 15.09 -32.71 27.48
CA ARG A 596 14.14 -32.90 28.58
C ARG A 596 12.88 -32.05 28.38
N CYS A 597 13.06 -30.76 28.14
CA CYS A 597 11.95 -29.84 27.93
C CYS A 597 11.12 -30.23 26.70
N TYR A 598 11.78 -30.59 25.58
CA TYR A 598 11.11 -31.02 24.37
C TYR A 598 10.32 -32.32 24.57
N ASP A 599 10.88 -33.32 25.25
CA ASP A 599 10.19 -34.60 25.52
C ASP A 599 8.95 -34.38 26.39
N ILE A 600 9.05 -33.54 27.43
CA ILE A 600 7.91 -33.13 28.25
C ILE A 600 6.85 -32.42 27.39
N ALA A 601 7.25 -31.40 26.64
CA ALA A 601 6.31 -30.58 25.85
C ALA A 601 5.66 -31.36 24.69
N SER A 602 6.38 -32.31 24.09
CA SER A 602 5.83 -33.17 23.04
C SER A 602 4.97 -34.32 23.59
N GLY A 603 4.82 -34.42 24.91
CA GLY A 603 3.98 -35.43 25.55
C GLY A 603 4.54 -36.86 25.44
N LYS A 604 5.84 -37.02 25.19
CA LYS A 604 6.48 -38.34 25.30
C LYS A 604 6.35 -38.79 26.76
N MET A 605 5.68 -39.92 26.98
CA MET A 605 5.45 -40.45 28.33
C MET A 605 6.79 -40.80 28.98
N CYS A 606 7.04 -40.20 30.14
CA CYS A 606 8.23 -40.43 30.94
C CYS A 606 7.91 -41.53 31.96
N GLN A 607 8.88 -42.37 32.33
CA GLN A 607 8.61 -43.48 33.26
C GLN A 607 8.25 -42.93 34.65
N GLY A 608 6.99 -43.11 35.07
CA GLY A 608 6.49 -42.74 36.39
C GLY A 608 5.70 -41.42 36.45
N VAL A 609 5.24 -41.07 37.66
CA VAL A 609 4.45 -39.85 37.95
C VAL A 609 5.32 -38.59 38.05
N SER A 610 6.64 -38.72 37.90
CA SER A 610 7.60 -37.63 37.87
C SER A 610 7.93 -37.25 36.43
N TYR A 611 8.10 -35.95 36.16
CA TYR A 611 8.58 -35.38 34.88
C TYR A 611 10.05 -35.74 34.58
N ASP A 612 10.47 -36.96 34.93
CA ASP A 612 11.82 -37.45 34.80
C ASP A 612 12.07 -38.08 33.41
N CYS A 613 12.06 -37.27 32.36
CA CYS A 613 12.16 -37.74 30.97
C CYS A 613 13.62 -37.90 30.50
N GLY A 614 14.16 -39.12 30.58
CA GLY A 614 15.51 -39.42 30.08
C GLY A 614 16.59 -39.40 31.17
N GLY A 615 17.85 -39.47 30.77
CA GLY A 615 19.00 -39.52 31.69
C GLY A 615 19.18 -38.27 32.55
N PRO A 616 20.17 -38.26 33.47
CA PRO A 616 20.42 -37.13 34.37
C PRO A 616 20.69 -35.84 33.57
N LEU A 617 20.20 -34.73 34.10
CA LEU A 617 20.49 -33.41 33.54
C LEU A 617 21.96 -33.07 33.74
N ASN A 618 22.59 -32.58 32.68
CA ASN A 618 23.98 -32.12 32.68
C ASN A 618 24.03 -30.68 32.12
N PRO A 619 24.35 -29.68 32.97
CA PRO A 619 24.62 -29.78 34.40
C PRO A 619 23.34 -30.09 35.22
N PRO A 620 23.44 -30.59 36.45
CA PRO A 620 22.28 -30.73 37.33
C PRO A 620 21.66 -29.37 37.68
N ILE A 621 20.34 -29.32 37.85
CA ILE A 621 19.66 -28.10 38.34
C ILE A 621 19.88 -27.99 39.84
N THR A 622 20.46 -26.87 40.30
CA THR A 622 20.65 -26.61 41.74
C THR A 622 19.52 -25.76 42.31
N ALA A 623 19.36 -25.74 43.64
CA ALA A 623 18.35 -24.91 44.32
C ALA A 623 18.50 -23.39 44.08
N GLY A 624 19.65 -22.95 43.54
CA GLY A 624 19.91 -21.56 43.12
C GLY A 624 19.70 -21.30 41.62
N GLY A 625 19.11 -22.24 40.88
CA GLY A 625 19.05 -22.25 39.42
C GLY A 625 20.29 -22.90 38.78
N ILE A 626 20.35 -22.84 37.44
CA ILE A 626 21.56 -23.18 36.68
C ILE A 626 22.43 -21.91 36.69
N ARG A 627 23.51 -21.91 37.49
CA ARG A 627 24.51 -20.83 37.47
C ARG A 627 25.61 -21.14 36.48
#